data_AF-Q2GYS8-F1
#
_entry.id   AF-Q2GYS8-F1
#
_cell.length_a   1.000
_cell.length_b   1.000
_cell.length_c   1.000
_cell.angle_alpha   90.00
_cell.angle_beta   90.00
_cell.angle_gamma   90.00
#
_symmetry.space_group_name_H-M   'P 1'
#
loop_
_entity.id
_entity.type
_entity.pdbx_description
1 polymer ?
#
loop_
_entity_poly.entity_id
_entity_poly.type
_entity_poly.pdbx_seq_one_letter_code
_entity_poly.pdbx_strand_id
1 'polypeptide(L)'
;MSEEEFESNKRSIIGNLLERPKPMMTESDRLWDQIYSELYAFDTAPQDADHIKLLTKADMVNFFMDYIHPTSPSRAKLAVHLEASGVSTKDAKLPSANGTTPVFIEDVRSFKANLDAGAIPPRDLKEYEDWEGKR
;
A
#
# COMPACT_ATOMS: atom_id res chain seq x y z
N MET A 1 -4.29 22.04 -7.06
CA MET A 1 -2.95 21.62 -7.51
C MET A 1 -2.79 22.00 -8.97
N SER A 2 -1.80 22.82 -9.29
CA SER A 2 -1.43 23.12 -10.69
C SER A 2 -0.70 21.93 -11.33
N GLU A 3 -0.43 21.99 -12.63
CA GLU A 3 0.33 20.91 -13.29
C GLU A 3 1.80 20.92 -12.86
N GLU A 4 2.35 22.10 -12.63
CA GLU A 4 3.73 22.31 -12.18
C GLU A 4 3.95 21.72 -10.77
N GLU A 5 2.98 21.91 -9.87
CA GLU A 5 3.00 21.29 -8.53
C GLU A 5 2.94 19.76 -8.61
N PHE A 6 2.12 19.22 -9.51
CA PHE A 6 2.02 17.77 -9.72
C PHE A 6 3.34 17.17 -10.21
N GLU A 7 3.93 17.75 -11.25
CA GLU A 7 5.22 17.29 -11.79
C GLU A 7 6.39 17.52 -10.82
N SER A 8 6.32 18.53 -9.97
CA SER A 8 7.27 18.71 -8.86
C SER A 8 7.17 17.58 -7.82
N ASN A 9 5.94 17.20 -7.45
CA ASN A 9 5.69 16.09 -6.53
C ASN A 9 6.16 14.75 -7.11
N LYS A 10 5.87 14.48 -8.39
CA LYS A 10 6.37 13.27 -9.10
C LYS A 10 7.88 13.17 -9.06
N ARG A 11 8.59 14.25 -9.41
CA ARG A 11 10.06 14.28 -9.37
C ARG A 11 10.62 14.04 -7.97
N SER A 12 10.00 14.62 -6.95
CA SER A 12 10.38 14.41 -5.56
C SER A 12 10.24 12.94 -5.14
N ILE A 13 9.11 12.30 -5.48
CA ILE A 13 8.87 10.88 -5.16
C ILE A 13 9.85 9.97 -5.91
N ILE A 14 10.07 10.20 -7.21
CA ILE A 14 11.04 9.45 -8.02
C ILE A 14 12.45 9.59 -7.43
N GLY A 15 12.84 10.80 -7.03
CA GLY A 15 14.13 11.05 -6.38
C GLY A 15 14.30 10.23 -5.11
N ASN A 16 13.26 10.17 -4.26
CA ASN A 16 13.28 9.37 -3.04
C ASN A 16 13.35 7.87 -3.31
N LEU A 17 12.64 7.35 -4.32
CA LEU A 17 12.68 5.93 -4.69
C LEU A 17 14.07 5.52 -5.19
N LEU A 18 14.70 6.36 -6.00
CA LEU A 18 16.01 6.08 -6.61
C LEU A 18 17.19 6.47 -5.70
N GLU A 19 16.94 7.01 -4.51
CA GLU A 19 18.00 7.34 -3.57
C GLU A 19 18.69 6.06 -3.09
N ARG A 20 20.02 6.01 -3.22
CA ARG A 20 20.80 4.90 -2.70
C ARG A 20 20.75 4.92 -1.16
N PRO A 21 20.44 3.80 -0.49
CA PRO A 21 20.50 3.73 0.97
C PRO A 21 21.90 4.11 1.44
N LYS A 22 21.99 5.09 2.35
CA LYS A 22 23.27 5.57 2.90
C LYS A 22 23.79 4.64 4.00
N PRO A 23 22.94 4.11 4.90
CA PRO A 23 23.37 3.11 5.89
C PRO A 23 23.22 1.69 5.34
N MET A 24 24.23 0.85 5.61
CA MET A 24 24.20 -0.58 5.29
C MET A 24 22.97 -1.29 5.88
N MET A 25 22.56 -0.93 7.10
CA MET A 25 21.41 -1.56 7.76
C MET A 25 20.10 -1.33 6.99
N THR A 26 19.91 -0.12 6.43
CA THR A 26 18.74 0.20 5.61
C THR A 26 18.70 -0.61 4.32
N GLU A 27 19.86 -0.86 3.71
CA GLU A 27 19.94 -1.74 2.54
C GLU A 27 19.63 -3.19 2.89
N SER A 28 20.16 -3.69 4.01
CA SER A 28 19.87 -5.03 4.52
C SER A 28 18.39 -5.20 4.83
N ASP A 29 17.76 -4.26 5.54
CA ASP A 29 16.33 -4.32 5.89
C ASP A 29 15.47 -4.33 4.61
N ARG A 30 15.80 -3.49 3.63
CA ARG A 30 15.09 -3.44 2.34
C ARG A 30 15.16 -4.77 1.59
N LEU A 31 16.33 -5.41 1.54
CA LEU A 31 16.50 -6.70 0.89
C LEU A 31 15.82 -7.81 1.69
N TRP A 32 15.91 -7.75 3.01
CA TRP A 32 15.32 -8.74 3.91
C TRP A 32 13.79 -8.73 3.84
N ASP A 33 13.16 -7.56 3.71
CA ASP A 33 11.71 -7.46 3.51
C ASP A 33 11.25 -8.24 2.27
N GLN A 34 12.02 -8.21 1.16
CA GLN A 34 11.70 -8.96 -0.05
C GLN A 34 11.81 -10.48 0.13
N ILE A 35 12.75 -10.92 0.97
CA ILE A 35 12.97 -12.34 1.28
C ILE A 35 11.88 -12.82 2.25
N TYR A 36 11.66 -12.09 3.34
CA TYR A 36 10.71 -12.43 4.40
C TYR A 36 9.25 -12.41 3.91
N SER A 37 8.92 -11.51 2.97
CA SER A 37 7.60 -11.47 2.33
C SER A 37 7.45 -12.43 1.15
N GLU A 38 8.53 -13.13 0.76
CA GLU A 38 8.58 -14.02 -0.41
C GLU A 38 8.22 -13.34 -1.75
N LEU A 39 8.27 -12.00 -1.81
CA LEU A 39 7.95 -11.24 -3.03
C LEU A 39 9.12 -11.21 -4.02
N TYR A 40 10.36 -11.31 -3.52
CA TYR A 40 11.60 -11.27 -4.32
C TYR A 40 11.66 -10.10 -5.33
N ALA A 41 11.02 -8.98 -5.00
CA ALA A 41 10.88 -7.83 -5.86
C ALA A 41 12.04 -6.83 -5.66
N PHE A 42 13.29 -7.28 -5.81
CA PHE A 42 14.49 -6.49 -5.47
C PHE A 42 14.71 -5.19 -6.29
N ASP A 43 14.10 -5.09 -7.47
CA ASP A 43 14.13 -3.94 -8.38
C ASP A 43 12.81 -3.14 -8.38
N THR A 44 11.98 -3.29 -7.33
CA THR A 44 10.70 -2.55 -7.22
C THR A 44 10.90 -1.04 -7.34
N ALA A 45 11.91 -0.47 -6.66
CA ALA A 45 12.14 0.97 -6.66
C ALA A 45 12.39 1.59 -8.05
N PRO A 46 13.30 1.05 -8.90
CA PRO A 46 13.46 1.55 -10.26
C PRO A 46 12.23 1.29 -11.15
N GLN A 47 11.55 0.15 -11.01
CA GLN A 47 10.31 -0.13 -11.76
C GLN A 47 9.19 0.86 -11.41
N ASP A 48 8.95 1.08 -10.11
CA ASP A 48 7.99 2.06 -9.61
C ASP A 48 8.31 3.48 -10.10
N ALA A 49 9.60 3.86 -10.10
CA ALA A 49 10.02 5.15 -10.63
C ALA A 49 9.67 5.30 -12.13
N ASP A 50 9.81 4.24 -12.92
CA ASP A 50 9.45 4.25 -14.34
C ASP A 50 7.92 4.30 -14.54
N HIS A 51 7.15 3.58 -13.73
CA HIS A 51 5.69 3.66 -13.75
C HIS A 51 5.17 5.05 -13.34
N ILE A 52 5.74 5.65 -12.29
CA ILE A 52 5.31 6.97 -11.80
C ILE A 52 5.57 8.06 -12.83
N LYS A 53 6.65 7.97 -13.63
CA LYS A 53 6.92 8.95 -14.70
C LYS A 53 5.76 9.06 -15.69
N LEU A 54 5.10 7.95 -15.98
CA LEU A 54 4.01 7.84 -16.96
C LEU A 54 2.66 8.35 -16.43
N LEU A 55 2.50 8.47 -15.12
CA LEU A 55 1.23 8.87 -14.50
C LEU A 55 0.88 10.32 -14.80
N THR A 56 -0.37 10.56 -15.18
CA THR A 56 -0.92 11.90 -15.33
C THR A 56 -1.74 12.31 -14.10
N LYS A 57 -1.98 13.60 -13.96
CA LYS A 57 -2.85 14.12 -12.90
C LYS A 57 -4.28 13.58 -13.02
N ALA A 58 -4.78 13.38 -14.24
CA ALA A 58 -6.10 12.81 -14.48
C ALA A 58 -6.20 11.38 -13.95
N ASP A 59 -5.17 10.56 -14.14
CA ASP A 59 -5.11 9.20 -13.61
C ASP A 59 -5.22 9.17 -12.09
N MET A 60 -4.52 10.09 -11.40
CA MET A 60 -4.58 10.20 -9.94
C MET A 60 -5.95 10.67 -9.43
N VAL A 61 -6.60 11.57 -10.17
CA VAL A 61 -7.98 12.00 -9.85
C VAL A 61 -8.95 10.84 -10.02
N ASN A 62 -8.84 10.09 -11.12
CA ASN A 62 -9.70 8.92 -11.36
C ASN A 62 -9.46 7.84 -10.30
N PHE A 63 -8.21 7.53 -9.97
CA PHE A 63 -7.87 6.60 -8.89
C PHE A 63 -8.50 7.02 -7.55
N PHE A 64 -8.43 8.31 -7.21
CA PHE A 64 -9.07 8.82 -6.00
C PHE A 64 -10.60 8.65 -6.05
N MET A 65 -11.22 9.02 -7.18
CA MET A 65 -12.67 8.90 -7.36
C MET A 65 -13.15 7.45 -7.30
N ASP A 66 -12.37 6.51 -7.82
CA ASP A 66 -12.74 5.10 -7.90
C ASP A 66 -12.46 4.34 -6.61
N TYR A 67 -11.37 4.61 -5.89
CA TYR A 67 -10.97 3.74 -4.76
C TYR A 67 -11.05 4.41 -3.38
N ILE A 68 -11.05 5.74 -3.32
CA ILE A 68 -10.95 6.47 -2.05
C ILE A 68 -12.20 7.30 -1.78
N HIS A 69 -12.80 7.87 -2.82
CA HIS A 69 -13.87 8.84 -2.68
C HIS A 69 -15.06 8.27 -1.93
N PRO A 70 -15.61 9.02 -0.95
CA PRO A 70 -16.79 8.68 -0.17
C PRO A 70 -17.92 7.90 -0.82
N THR A 71 -18.30 8.31 -2.03
CA THR A 71 -19.46 7.79 -2.75
C THR A 71 -19.11 6.66 -3.71
N SER A 72 -17.85 6.25 -3.77
CA SER A 72 -17.42 5.20 -4.69
C SER A 72 -17.96 3.83 -4.26
N PRO A 73 -18.50 3.03 -5.19
CA PRO A 73 -18.93 1.66 -4.90
C PRO A 73 -17.76 0.69 -4.69
N SER A 74 -16.57 0.96 -5.24
CA SER A 74 -15.37 0.12 -5.11
C SER A 74 -14.49 0.48 -3.91
N ARG A 75 -14.92 1.45 -3.08
CA ARG A 75 -14.15 1.87 -1.91
C ARG A 75 -14.16 0.80 -0.82
N ALA A 76 -12.98 0.33 -0.45
CA ALA A 76 -12.76 -0.49 0.73
C ALA A 76 -12.22 0.37 1.88
N LYS A 77 -12.91 0.41 3.03
CA LYS A 77 -12.49 1.18 4.22
C LYS A 77 -12.59 0.31 5.48
N LEU A 78 -11.48 0.21 6.22
CA LEU A 78 -11.43 -0.32 7.58
C LEU A 78 -11.09 0.81 8.55
N ALA A 79 -11.77 0.85 9.70
CA ALA A 79 -11.49 1.81 10.77
C ALA A 79 -11.35 1.06 12.09
N VAL A 80 -10.28 1.35 12.84
CA VAL A 80 -10.03 0.80 14.18
C VAL A 80 -10.25 1.91 15.18
N HIS A 81 -11.23 1.74 16.07
CA HIS A 81 -11.52 2.70 17.13
C HIS A 81 -10.97 2.14 18.44
N LEU A 82 -10.07 2.88 19.08
CA LEU A 82 -9.53 2.52 20.39
C LEU A 82 -10.21 3.37 21.46
N GLU A 83 -10.95 2.72 22.35
CA GLU A 83 -11.66 3.39 23.43
C GLU A 83 -10.80 3.44 24.71
N ALA A 84 -10.74 4.62 25.33
CA ALA A 84 -10.06 4.81 26.60
C ALA A 84 -10.89 4.23 27.76
N SER A 85 -10.22 3.61 28.73
CA SER A 85 -10.89 3.05 29.91
C SER A 85 -11.64 4.14 30.70
N GLY A 86 -12.94 3.94 30.91
CA GLY A 86 -13.81 4.87 31.65
C GLY A 86 -14.72 5.75 30.78
N VAL A 87 -14.54 5.76 29.46
CA VAL A 87 -15.48 6.41 28.53
C VAL A 87 -16.34 5.34 27.88
N SER A 88 -17.61 5.21 28.31
CA SER A 88 -18.56 4.30 27.65
C SER A 88 -19.11 4.98 26.40
N THR A 89 -18.53 4.73 25.23
CA THR A 89 -19.01 5.30 23.95
C THR A 89 -20.12 4.48 23.29
N LYS A 90 -20.95 3.77 24.09
CA LYS A 90 -22.12 3.02 23.62
C LYS A 90 -23.14 3.88 22.85
N ASP A 91 -23.05 5.20 22.99
CA ASP A 91 -23.93 6.19 22.33
C ASP A 91 -23.21 7.04 21.25
N ALA A 92 -21.96 6.70 20.88
CA ALA A 92 -21.27 7.44 19.83
C ALA A 92 -21.98 7.23 18.49
N LYS A 93 -22.65 8.29 18.03
CA LYS A 93 -23.35 8.34 16.75
C LYS A 93 -22.37 7.91 15.65
N LEU A 94 -22.75 6.88 14.90
CA LEU A 94 -21.94 6.37 13.81
C LEU A 94 -21.54 7.54 12.89
N PRO A 95 -20.25 7.71 12.55
CA PRO A 95 -19.86 8.66 11.54
C PRO A 95 -20.37 8.14 10.19
N SER A 96 -21.64 8.42 9.88
CA SER A 96 -22.21 8.30 8.54
C SER A 96 -21.69 9.49 7.74
N ALA A 97 -20.44 9.40 7.31
CA ALA A 97 -19.88 10.43 6.45
C ALA A 97 -20.57 10.42 5.08
N ASN A 98 -21.15 9.28 4.66
CA ASN A 98 -21.49 9.02 3.25
C ASN A 98 -22.79 8.21 3.04
N GLY A 99 -23.68 8.08 4.04
CA GLY A 99 -24.91 7.30 3.90
C GLY A 99 -24.75 5.77 3.95
N THR A 100 -23.53 5.25 4.00
CA THR A 100 -23.25 3.83 4.25
C THR A 100 -23.27 3.51 5.75
N THR A 101 -23.97 2.45 6.14
CA THR A 101 -23.94 1.92 7.52
C THR A 101 -22.67 1.09 7.73
N PRO A 102 -21.81 1.43 8.70
CA PRO A 102 -20.64 0.61 9.00
C PRO A 102 -21.04 -0.77 9.54
N VAL A 103 -20.29 -1.79 9.16
CA VAL A 103 -20.42 -3.16 9.69
C VAL A 103 -19.38 -3.35 10.78
N PHE A 104 -19.82 -3.68 12.00
CA PHE A 104 -18.92 -3.95 13.11
C PHE A 104 -18.32 -5.35 13.00
N ILE A 105 -17.02 -5.43 13.21
CA ILE A 105 -16.30 -6.71 13.26
C ILE A 105 -16.26 -7.15 14.72
N GLU A 106 -17.09 -8.12 15.07
CA GLU A 106 -17.14 -8.69 16.42
C GLU A 106 -16.04 -9.75 16.64
N ASP A 107 -15.76 -10.57 15.61
CA ASP A 107 -14.69 -11.55 15.63
C ASP A 107 -13.75 -11.37 14.44
N VAL A 108 -12.48 -11.07 14.75
CA VAL A 108 -11.44 -10.82 13.75
C VAL A 108 -11.12 -12.08 12.95
N ARG A 109 -11.23 -13.28 13.56
CA ARG A 109 -10.90 -14.53 12.87
C ARG A 109 -11.92 -14.85 11.78
N SER A 110 -13.19 -14.77 12.12
CA SER A 110 -14.31 -14.97 11.18
C SER A 110 -14.29 -13.92 10.07
N PHE A 111 -13.95 -12.67 10.39
CA PHE A 111 -13.77 -11.64 9.36
C PHE A 111 -12.66 -11.99 8.38
N LYS A 112 -11.47 -12.38 8.88
CA LYS A 112 -10.34 -12.78 8.02
C LYS A 112 -10.64 -14.01 7.16
N ALA A 113 -11.38 -14.99 7.69
CA ALA A 113 -11.75 -16.20 6.95
C ALA A 113 -12.68 -15.95 5.76
N ASN A 114 -13.40 -14.83 5.77
CA ASN A 114 -14.30 -14.41 4.68
C ASN A 114 -13.66 -13.45 3.69
N LEU A 115 -12.37 -13.13 3.85
CA LEU A 115 -11.61 -12.31 2.89
C LEU A 115 -10.87 -13.23 1.91
N ASP A 116 -10.82 -12.81 0.66
CA ASP A 116 -9.98 -13.47 -0.34
C ASP A 116 -8.50 -13.33 0.03
N ALA A 117 -7.71 -14.36 -0.30
CA ALA A 117 -6.29 -14.38 -0.02
C ALA A 117 -5.55 -13.27 -0.78
N GLY A 118 -4.52 -12.69 -0.12
CA GLY A 118 -3.75 -11.55 -0.62
C GLY A 118 -2.80 -11.88 -1.77
N ALA A 119 -1.99 -10.87 -2.12
CA ALA A 119 -1.12 -10.86 -3.30
C ALA A 119 -0.23 -12.10 -3.43
N ILE A 120 -0.11 -12.58 -4.66
CA ILE A 120 0.79 -13.67 -5.08
C ILE A 120 2.16 -13.03 -5.37
N PRO A 121 3.28 -13.70 -5.02
CA PRO A 121 4.62 -13.24 -5.37
C PRO A 121 4.74 -12.88 -6.85
N PRO A 122 5.26 -11.68 -7.18
CA PRO A 122 5.41 -11.27 -8.58
C PRO A 122 6.51 -12.06 -9.31
N ARG A 123 7.45 -12.69 -8.59
CA ARG A 123 8.55 -13.50 -9.14
C ARG A 123 8.76 -14.79 -8.37
N ASP A 124 9.15 -15.84 -9.08
CA ASP A 124 9.53 -17.13 -8.48
C ASP A 124 10.99 -17.07 -8.00
N LEU A 125 11.28 -17.65 -6.84
CA LEU A 125 12.63 -17.76 -6.30
C LEU A 125 13.61 -18.42 -7.28
N LYS A 126 13.12 -19.33 -8.14
CA LYS A 126 13.92 -20.01 -9.17
C LYS A 126 14.63 -19.05 -10.13
N GLU A 127 14.12 -17.84 -10.32
CA GLU A 127 14.77 -16.82 -11.15
C GLU A 127 16.14 -16.37 -10.59
N TYR A 128 16.38 -16.61 -9.30
CA TYR A 128 17.60 -16.23 -8.59
C TYR A 128 18.48 -17.43 -8.22
N GLU A 129 18.06 -18.65 -8.54
CA GLU A 129 18.85 -19.85 -8.33
C GLU A 129 19.91 -20.00 -9.43
N ASP A 130 20.98 -19.20 -9.36
CA ASP A 130 22.17 -19.41 -10.19
C ASP A 130 22.91 -20.67 -9.69
N TRP A 131 22.53 -21.83 -10.23
CA TRP A 131 23.17 -23.12 -9.95
C TRP A 131 24.58 -23.26 -10.56
N GLU A 132 25.03 -22.30 -11.37
CA GLU A 132 26.40 -22.26 -11.84
C GLU A 132 27.31 -21.72 -10.74
N GLY A 133 27.75 -22.63 -9.87
CA GLY A 133 28.90 -22.38 -9.02
C GLY A 133 30.06 -21.91 -9.91
N LYS A 134 30.42 -20.63 -9.79
CA LYS A 134 31.69 -20.10 -10.31
C LYS A 134 32.82 -20.85 -9.59
N ARG A 135 33.22 -21.98 -10.18
CA ARG A 135 34.48 -22.67 -9.91
C ARG A 135 35.63 -21.86 -10.46
#